data_AF-A0A960EEB7-F1
#
_entry.id   AF-A0A960EEB7-F1
#
_cell.length_a   1.000
_cell.length_b   1.000
_cell.length_c   1.000
_cell.angle_alpha   90.00
_cell.angle_beta   90.00
_cell.angle_gamma   90.00
#
_symmetry.space_group_name_H-M   'P 1'
#
loop_
_entity.id
_entity.type
_entity.pdbx_description
1 polymer ?
#
loop_
_entity_poly.entity_id
_entity_poly.type
_entity_poly.pdbx_seq_one_letter_code
_entity_poly.pdbx_strand_id
1 'polypeptide(L)'
;MEAKRRVALVEPYLGGSHRAWAEGYATRSMHDVEVFGLPAIHWKWRMQGGHVTLATDLAESAQRRPFDALLTTSMCNVPALLGLCRRSLGDVPVTLYMHENQLTFPLSEHDRVDLTYPMINWTSMVAADRVVFNSAYHRDEWLAALPGLLARFPD
;
A
#
# COMPACT_ATOMS: atom_id res chain seq x y z
N MET A 1 6.67 11.02 29.03
CA MET A 1 6.03 11.00 27.70
C MET A 1 6.44 9.70 27.04
N GLU A 2 5.50 8.93 26.49
CA GLU A 2 5.82 7.71 25.74
C GLU A 2 6.65 8.09 24.51
N ALA A 3 7.66 7.28 24.18
CA ALA A 3 8.49 7.54 23.01
C ALA A 3 7.64 7.45 21.73
N LYS A 4 7.83 8.38 20.79
CA LYS A 4 7.14 8.32 19.49
C LYS A 4 7.55 7.04 18.76
N ARG A 5 6.56 6.21 18.43
CA ARG A 5 6.72 5.08 17.50
C ARG A 5 7.18 5.59 16.14
N ARG A 6 8.07 4.85 15.50
CA ARG A 6 8.56 5.11 14.14
C ARG A 6 7.76 4.30 13.12
N VAL A 7 7.19 4.95 12.14
CA VAL A 7 6.32 4.34 11.13
C VAL A 7 6.92 4.56 9.75
N ALA A 8 7.09 3.47 9.00
CA ALA A 8 7.38 3.55 7.57
C ALA A 8 6.06 3.67 6.81
N LEU A 9 5.84 4.78 6.11
CA LEU A 9 4.70 4.96 5.20
C LEU A 9 5.16 4.70 3.77
N VAL A 10 4.62 3.69 3.10
CA VAL A 10 5.03 3.28 1.75
C VAL A 10 3.93 3.58 0.74
N GLU A 11 4.20 4.52 -0.16
CA GLU A 11 3.31 4.97 -1.23
C GLU A 11 4.05 4.96 -2.59
N PRO A 12 3.95 3.87 -3.37
CA PRO A 12 4.63 3.76 -4.66
C PRO A 12 4.24 4.80 -5.72
N TYR A 13 3.08 5.46 -5.58
CA TYR A 13 2.57 6.47 -6.50
C TYR A 13 2.39 7.81 -5.78
N LEU A 14 3.49 8.46 -5.41
CA LEU A 14 3.50 9.65 -4.55
C LEU A 14 3.27 10.96 -5.34
N GLY A 15 2.01 11.23 -5.68
CA GLY A 15 1.57 12.47 -6.33
C GLY A 15 0.10 12.78 -6.05
N GLY A 16 -0.38 13.94 -6.49
CA GLY A 16 -1.78 14.35 -6.32
C GLY A 16 -2.32 14.13 -4.89
N SER A 17 -3.48 13.48 -4.79
CA SER A 17 -4.13 13.13 -3.52
C SER A 17 -3.30 12.17 -2.65
N HIS A 18 -2.54 11.25 -3.25
CA HIS A 18 -1.67 10.32 -2.52
C HIS A 18 -0.57 11.06 -1.75
N ARG A 19 0.09 12.02 -2.41
CA ARG A 19 1.09 12.88 -1.76
C ARG A 19 0.47 13.73 -0.66
N ALA A 20 -0.64 14.40 -0.96
CA ALA A 20 -1.33 15.26 -0.01
C ALA A 20 -1.71 14.48 1.26
N TRP A 21 -2.21 13.24 1.10
CA TRP A 21 -2.52 12.36 2.22
C TRP A 21 -1.27 11.89 2.97
N ALA A 22 -0.25 11.37 2.26
CA ALA A 22 0.93 10.79 2.90
C ALA A 22 1.75 11.82 3.69
N GLU A 23 2.02 12.99 3.08
CA GLU A 23 2.73 14.09 3.72
C GLU A 23 1.86 14.74 4.82
N GLY A 24 0.55 14.85 4.60
CA GLY A 24 -0.40 15.32 5.61
C GLY A 24 -0.44 14.41 6.84
N TYR A 25 -0.48 13.10 6.65
CA TYR A 25 -0.42 12.12 7.73
C TYR A 25 0.91 12.22 8.48
N ALA A 26 2.03 12.27 7.76
CA ALA A 26 3.35 12.35 8.38
C ALA A 26 3.53 13.61 9.23
N THR A 27 3.08 14.77 8.74
CA THR A 27 3.22 16.06 9.44
C THR A 27 2.27 16.23 10.61
N ARG A 28 1.12 15.54 10.61
CA ARG A 28 0.07 15.67 11.65
C ARG A 28 0.03 14.49 12.62
N SER A 29 0.79 13.43 12.37
CA SER A 29 0.82 12.26 13.24
C SER A 29 1.48 12.55 14.59
N MET A 30 1.01 11.86 15.63
CA MET A 30 1.70 11.80 16.92
C MET A 30 2.95 10.90 16.86
N HIS A 31 3.10 10.10 15.81
CA HIS A 31 4.22 9.22 15.56
C HIS A 31 5.31 9.88 14.70
N ASP A 32 6.48 9.27 14.64
CA ASP A 32 7.59 9.64 13.77
C ASP A 32 7.42 8.90 12.44
N VAL A 33 6.89 9.57 11.42
CA VAL A 33 6.52 8.94 10.14
C VAL A 33 7.52 9.30 9.06
N GLU A 34 8.13 8.29 8.45
CA GLU A 34 9.00 8.44 7.29
C GLU A 34 8.26 7.96 6.04
N VAL A 35 8.16 8.83 5.04
CA VAL A 35 7.44 8.55 3.79
C VAL A 35 8.42 8.05 2.74
N PHE A 36 8.16 6.83 2.26
CA PHE A 36 8.85 6.18 1.15
C PHE A 36 7.92 6.19 -0.05
N GLY A 37 8.31 6.87 -1.12
CA GLY A 37 7.49 6.91 -2.32
C GLY A 37 8.25 7.27 -3.57
N LEU A 38 7.64 6.98 -4.71
CA LEU A 38 8.20 7.22 -6.03
C LEU A 38 7.36 8.26 -6.78
N PRO A 39 7.91 8.97 -7.78
CA PRO A 39 7.13 9.88 -8.59
C PRO A 39 5.89 9.20 -9.19
N ALA A 40 4.76 9.92 -9.16
CA ALA A 40 3.44 9.48 -9.64
C ALA A 40 3.34 9.41 -11.18
N ILE A 41 4.16 8.55 -11.76
CA ILE A 41 4.20 8.24 -13.19
C ILE A 41 4.02 6.73 -13.35
N HIS A 42 3.42 6.32 -14.47
CA HIS A 42 3.23 4.90 -14.82
C HIS A 42 2.62 4.09 -13.67
N TRP A 43 1.39 4.40 -13.25
CA TRP A 43 0.75 3.79 -12.07
C TRP A 43 0.76 2.24 -12.11
N LYS A 44 0.55 1.66 -13.30
CA LYS A 44 0.65 0.21 -13.55
C LYS A 44 2.02 -0.35 -13.14
N TRP A 45 3.09 0.34 -13.51
CA TRP A 45 4.45 0.01 -13.09
C TRP A 45 4.68 0.26 -11.60
N ARG A 46 4.08 1.29 -11.00
CA ARG A 46 4.20 1.53 -9.55
C ARG A 46 3.61 0.38 -8.73
N MET A 47 2.46 -0.15 -9.12
CA MET A 47 1.88 -1.33 -8.47
C MET A 47 2.69 -2.60 -8.71
N GLN A 48 3.21 -2.80 -9.93
CA GLN A 48 3.91 -4.05 -10.28
C GLN A 48 5.38 -4.09 -9.84
N GLY A 49 6.10 -2.97 -9.88
CA GLY A 49 7.56 -2.94 -9.69
C GLY A 49 8.04 -1.92 -8.67
N GLY A 50 7.20 -0.99 -8.20
CA GLY A 50 7.60 0.05 -7.26
C GLY A 50 8.17 -0.49 -5.94
N HIS A 51 7.69 -1.65 -5.51
CA HIS A 51 8.17 -2.34 -4.31
C HIS A 51 9.65 -2.72 -4.39
N VAL A 52 10.22 -2.95 -5.58
CA VAL A 52 11.64 -3.33 -5.73
C VAL A 52 12.55 -2.17 -5.33
N THR A 53 12.27 -0.97 -5.81
CA THR A 53 13.04 0.23 -5.45
C THR A 53 12.84 0.57 -3.98
N LEU A 54 11.58 0.61 -3.53
CA LEU A 54 11.25 0.99 -2.16
C LEU A 54 11.78 0.01 -1.11
N ALA A 55 11.95 -1.27 -1.47
CA ALA A 55 12.51 -2.27 -0.57
C ALA A 55 13.96 -1.95 -0.17
N THR A 56 14.76 -1.42 -1.09
CA THR A 56 16.14 -0.99 -0.83
C THR A 56 16.13 0.19 0.14
N ASP A 57 15.36 1.23 -0.14
CA ASP A 57 15.27 2.44 0.69
C ASP A 57 14.78 2.11 2.13
N LEU A 58 13.79 1.23 2.23
CA LEU A 58 13.27 0.73 3.51
C LEU A 58 14.33 -0.04 4.29
N ALA A 59 15.08 -0.93 3.62
CA ALA A 59 16.12 -1.73 4.26
C ALA A 59 17.25 -0.84 4.82
N GLU A 60 17.72 0.13 4.04
CA GLU A 60 18.73 1.10 4.49
C GLU A 60 18.24 1.92 5.68
N SER A 61 16.97 2.36 5.65
CA SER A 61 16.40 3.14 6.74
C SER A 61 16.14 2.33 8.00
N ALA A 62 15.76 1.05 7.86
CA ALA A 62 15.57 0.11 8.97
C ALA A 62 16.88 -0.24 9.68
N GLN A 63 18.01 -0.28 8.96
CA GLN A 63 19.33 -0.52 9.55
C GLN A 63 19.77 0.61 10.49
N ARG A 64 19.39 1.86 10.20
CA ARG A 64 19.72 3.01 11.06
C ARG A 64 18.93 2.98 12.37
N ARG A 65 17.65 2.62 12.28
CA ARG A 65 16.74 2.45 13.42
C ARG A 65 15.59 1.54 12.98
N PRO A 66 15.17 0.55 13.77
CA PRO A 66 14.01 -0.27 13.42
C PRO A 66 12.72 0.56 13.30
N PHE A 67 11.78 0.09 12.49
CA PHE A 67 10.41 0.61 12.47
C PHE A 67 9.56 -0.14 13.50
N ASP A 68 8.58 0.53 14.07
CA ASP A 68 7.59 -0.08 14.97
C ASP A 68 6.33 -0.51 14.20
N ALA A 69 6.09 0.05 13.01
CA ALA A 69 4.98 -0.32 12.13
C ALA A 69 5.27 0.05 10.68
N LEU A 70 4.65 -0.71 9.77
CA LEU A 70 4.60 -0.43 8.35
C LEU A 70 3.17 -0.01 7.95
N LEU A 71 3.03 1.13 7.30
CA LEU A 71 1.78 1.63 6.73
C LEU A 71 1.94 1.69 5.20
N THR A 72 1.29 0.78 4.47
CA THR A 72 1.30 0.76 3.01
C THR A 72 -0.01 1.31 2.45
N THR A 73 -0.05 1.61 1.15
CA THR A 73 -1.27 2.05 0.46
C THR A 73 -1.73 1.05 -0.58
N SER A 74 -2.96 1.23 -1.10
CA SER A 74 -3.55 0.42 -2.18
C SER A 74 -2.66 0.31 -3.43
N MET A 75 -1.74 1.25 -3.63
CA MET A 75 -0.78 1.23 -4.74
C MET A 75 0.41 0.29 -4.51
N CYS A 76 0.54 -0.30 -3.32
CA CYS A 76 1.59 -1.22 -2.95
C CYS A 76 1.20 -2.68 -3.19
N ASN A 77 2.10 -3.42 -3.84
CA ASN A 77 2.08 -4.88 -3.78
C ASN A 77 2.77 -5.33 -2.47
N VAL A 78 1.96 -5.47 -1.41
CA VAL A 78 2.41 -5.79 -0.06
C VAL A 78 3.11 -7.14 0.03
N PRO A 79 2.58 -8.26 -0.50
CA PRO A 79 3.29 -9.54 -0.40
C PRO A 79 4.65 -9.49 -1.11
N ALA A 80 4.75 -8.84 -2.27
CA ALA A 80 6.01 -8.68 -2.97
C ALA A 80 7.02 -7.81 -2.19
N LEU A 81 6.56 -6.69 -1.61
CA LEU A 81 7.39 -5.84 -0.74
C LEU A 81 7.92 -6.63 0.46
N LEU A 82 7.05 -7.34 1.17
CA LEU A 82 7.43 -8.13 2.34
C LEU A 82 8.41 -9.25 1.99
N GLY A 83 8.24 -9.91 0.85
CA GLY A 83 9.20 -10.91 0.35
C GLY A 83 10.63 -10.38 0.22
N LEU A 84 10.79 -9.09 -0.06
CA LEU A 84 12.09 -8.43 -0.15
C LEU A 84 12.57 -7.86 1.20
N CYS A 85 11.65 -7.34 2.01
CA CYS A 85 11.99 -6.53 3.18
C CYS A 85 11.99 -7.27 4.52
N ARG A 86 11.39 -8.46 4.65
CA ARG A 86 11.23 -9.13 5.96
C ARG A 86 12.55 -9.40 6.69
N ARG A 87 13.66 -9.61 5.99
CA ARG A 87 14.99 -9.72 6.62
C ARG A 87 15.43 -8.46 7.35
N SER A 88 15.03 -7.29 6.87
CA SER A 88 15.39 -5.99 7.44
C SER A 88 14.31 -5.44 8.38
N LEU A 89 13.04 -5.76 8.11
CA LEU A 89 11.89 -5.27 8.85
C LEU A 89 11.45 -6.20 10.00
N GLY A 90 11.84 -7.47 9.99
CA GLY A 90 11.35 -8.45 10.97
C GLY A 90 9.82 -8.58 10.96
N ASP A 91 9.24 -8.72 12.15
CA ASP A 91 7.80 -8.95 12.36
C ASP A 91 7.00 -7.66 12.60
N VAL A 92 7.43 -6.55 12.01
CA VAL A 92 6.67 -5.30 12.12
C VAL A 92 5.24 -5.50 11.62
N PRO A 93 4.23 -4.98 12.35
CA PRO A 93 2.85 -5.03 11.92
C PRO A 93 2.64 -4.17 10.68
N VAL A 94 1.85 -4.69 9.75
CA VAL A 94 1.58 -4.10 8.44
C VAL A 94 0.13 -3.66 8.35
N THR A 95 -0.09 -2.36 8.20
CA THR A 95 -1.40 -1.80 7.90
C THR A 95 -1.46 -1.39 6.44
N LEU A 96 -2.48 -1.85 5.72
CA LEU A 96 -2.80 -1.42 4.37
C LEU A 96 -3.91 -0.36 4.41
N TYR A 97 -3.63 0.83 3.88
CA TYR A 97 -4.62 1.86 3.66
C TYR A 97 -5.13 1.86 2.21
N MET A 98 -6.40 1.51 2.03
CA MET A 98 -7.12 1.54 0.77
C MET A 98 -7.54 2.98 0.46
N HIS A 99 -6.62 3.75 -0.13
CA HIS A 99 -6.86 5.11 -0.63
C HIS A 99 -7.82 5.08 -1.82
N GLU A 100 -7.65 4.08 -2.67
CA GLU A 100 -8.48 3.70 -3.82
C GLU A 100 -8.37 2.17 -4.01
N ASN A 101 -9.00 1.61 -5.03
CA ASN A 101 -8.84 0.21 -5.42
C ASN A 101 -9.03 0.08 -6.93
N GLN A 102 -8.47 -0.95 -7.55
CA GLN A 102 -8.46 -1.12 -9.01
C GLN A 102 -9.57 -2.06 -9.51
N LEU A 103 -10.42 -2.59 -8.62
CA LEU A 103 -11.54 -3.46 -8.96
C LEU A 103 -12.78 -2.67 -9.37
N THR A 104 -13.10 -1.62 -8.61
CA THR A 104 -14.28 -0.78 -8.81
C THR A 104 -13.94 0.61 -9.32
N PHE A 105 -12.64 0.95 -9.44
CA PHE A 105 -12.26 2.23 -10.06
C PHE A 105 -12.79 2.31 -11.50
N PRO A 106 -13.30 3.48 -11.91
CA PRO A 106 -13.65 3.72 -13.29
C PRO A 106 -12.44 3.54 -14.20
N LEU A 107 -12.55 2.64 -15.18
CA LEU A 107 -11.56 2.55 -16.26
C LEU A 107 -11.71 3.76 -17.19
N SER A 108 -10.59 4.23 -17.73
CA SER A 108 -10.65 5.18 -18.84
C SER A 108 -11.21 4.50 -20.10
N GLU A 109 -11.74 5.29 -21.05
CA GLU A 109 -12.26 4.77 -22.32
C GLU A 109 -11.23 3.96 -23.13
N HIS A 110 -9.94 4.18 -22.86
CA HIS A 110 -8.83 3.51 -23.53
C HIS A 110 -8.29 2.31 -22.77
N ASP A 111 -8.70 2.11 -21.51
CA ASP A 111 -8.24 0.99 -20.70
C ASP A 111 -9.06 -0.27 -20.96
N ARG A 112 -8.37 -1.40 -21.03
CA ARG A 112 -8.97 -2.72 -20.98
C ARG A 112 -9.02 -3.21 -19.54
N VAL A 113 -10.00 -4.06 -19.26
CA VAL A 113 -10.06 -4.76 -17.98
C VAL A 113 -8.78 -5.57 -17.81
N ASP A 114 -8.00 -5.24 -16.77
CA ASP A 114 -6.78 -5.94 -16.39
C ASP A 114 -6.92 -6.36 -14.92
N LEU A 115 -7.17 -7.66 -14.72
CA LEU A 115 -7.41 -8.21 -13.39
C LEU A 115 -6.13 -8.28 -12.54
N THR A 116 -4.97 -8.00 -13.11
CA THR A 116 -3.69 -7.99 -12.36
C THR A 116 -3.74 -7.04 -11.18
N TYR A 117 -4.29 -5.83 -11.35
CA TYR A 117 -4.26 -4.79 -10.30
C TYR A 117 -5.28 -5.03 -9.18
N PRO A 118 -6.54 -5.43 -9.45
CA PRO A 118 -7.43 -5.95 -8.42
C PRO A 118 -6.83 -7.11 -7.63
N MET A 119 -6.12 -8.03 -8.29
CA MET A 119 -5.46 -9.15 -7.62
C MET A 119 -4.30 -8.68 -6.73
N ILE A 120 -3.55 -7.65 -7.14
CA ILE A 120 -2.56 -6.99 -6.27
C ILE A 120 -3.25 -6.40 -5.05
N ASN A 121 -4.34 -5.64 -5.19
CA ASN A 121 -5.04 -5.09 -4.04
C ASN A 121 -5.53 -6.20 -3.09
N TRP A 122 -6.16 -7.25 -3.62
CA TRP A 122 -6.67 -8.36 -2.81
C TRP A 122 -5.57 -9.12 -2.08
N THR A 123 -4.52 -9.54 -2.79
CA THR A 123 -3.39 -10.24 -2.15
C THR A 123 -2.65 -9.36 -1.15
N SER A 124 -2.59 -8.04 -1.39
CA SER A 124 -2.11 -7.06 -0.42
C SER A 124 -2.97 -7.01 0.85
N MET A 125 -4.30 -7.10 0.73
CA MET A 125 -5.20 -7.18 1.88
C MET A 125 -4.98 -8.46 2.67
N VAL A 126 -4.80 -9.60 2.00
CA VAL A 126 -4.55 -10.90 2.65
C VAL A 126 -3.21 -10.90 3.41
N ALA A 127 -2.20 -10.22 2.88
CA ALA A 127 -0.87 -10.15 3.49
C ALA A 127 -0.74 -9.11 4.63
N ALA A 128 -1.72 -8.22 4.80
CA ALA A 128 -1.68 -7.17 5.82
C ALA A 128 -2.32 -7.61 7.14
N ASP A 129 -1.77 -7.16 8.27
CA ASP A 129 -2.33 -7.41 9.60
C ASP A 129 -3.60 -6.59 9.85
N ARG A 130 -3.72 -5.43 9.19
CA ARG A 130 -4.91 -4.58 9.24
C ARG A 130 -5.17 -3.90 7.91
N VAL A 131 -6.44 -3.87 7.49
CA VAL A 131 -6.88 -3.10 6.32
C VAL A 131 -7.77 -1.95 6.77
N VAL A 132 -7.50 -0.75 6.27
CA VAL A 132 -8.27 0.47 6.55
C VAL A 132 -8.70 1.10 5.23
N PHE A 133 -9.96 1.53 5.14
CA PHE A 133 -10.49 2.20 3.96
C PHE A 133 -10.66 3.69 4.20
N ASN A 134 -10.54 4.48 3.13
CA ASN A 134 -10.80 5.93 3.18
C ASN A 134 -12.25 6.29 3.57
N SER A 135 -13.20 5.35 3.43
CA SER A 135 -14.62 5.53 3.73
C SER A 135 -15.33 4.18 3.90
N ALA A 136 -16.49 4.21 4.57
CA ALA A 136 -17.37 3.04 4.65
C ALA A 136 -17.92 2.64 3.27
N TYR A 137 -18.26 3.63 2.42
CA TYR A 137 -18.73 3.39 1.05
C TYR A 137 -17.70 2.58 0.24
N HIS A 138 -16.43 3.01 0.22
CA HIS A 138 -15.38 2.31 -0.51
C HIS A 138 -15.18 0.88 -0.01
N ARG A 139 -15.21 0.66 1.33
CA ARG A 139 -15.14 -0.67 1.92
C ARG A 139 -16.28 -1.56 1.43
N ASP A 140 -17.51 -1.07 1.51
CA ASP A 140 -18.71 -1.84 1.21
C ASP A 140 -18.78 -2.16 -0.30
N GLU A 141 -18.42 -1.21 -1.15
CA GLU A 141 -18.32 -1.38 -2.60
C GLU A 141 -17.28 -2.45 -2.98
N TRP A 142 -16.07 -2.38 -2.41
CA TRP A 142 -15.02 -3.39 -2.62
C TRP A 142 -15.47 -4.79 -2.20
N LEU A 143 -16.00 -4.92 -0.98
CA LEU A 143 -16.42 -6.21 -0.43
C LEU A 143 -17.59 -6.83 -1.21
N ALA A 144 -18.49 -6.00 -1.76
CA ALA A 144 -19.56 -6.47 -2.64
C ALA A 144 -19.03 -6.97 -3.99
N ALA A 145 -18.00 -6.34 -4.54
CA ALA A 145 -17.42 -6.72 -5.83
C ALA A 145 -16.43 -7.91 -5.76
N LEU A 146 -15.73 -8.07 -4.62
CA LEU A 146 -14.66 -9.05 -4.45
C LEU A 146 -15.07 -10.50 -4.77
N PRO A 147 -16.26 -11.02 -4.37
CA PRO A 147 -16.68 -12.38 -4.74
C PRO A 147 -16.71 -12.60 -6.26
N GLY A 148 -17.10 -11.58 -7.03
CA GLY A 148 -17.13 -11.65 -8.50
C GLY A 148 -15.76 -11.69 -9.14
N LEU A 149 -14.74 -11.09 -8.50
CA LEU A 149 -13.34 -11.23 -8.91
C LEU A 149 -12.86 -12.67 -8.66
N LEU A 150 -13.03 -13.17 -7.43
CA LEU A 150 -12.52 -14.48 -7.02
C LEU A 150 -13.19 -15.64 -7.75
N ALA A 151 -14.48 -15.52 -8.11
CA ALA A 151 -15.18 -16.51 -8.91
C ALA A 151 -14.58 -16.73 -10.32
N ARG A 152 -13.75 -15.79 -10.81
CA ARG A 152 -13.03 -15.96 -12.08
C ARG A 152 -11.76 -16.81 -11.97
N PHE A 153 -11.31 -17.09 -10.74
CA PHE A 153 -10.11 -17.85 -10.43
C PHE A 153 -10.46 -18.98 -9.45
N PRO A 154 -11.25 -19.98 -9.88
CA PRO A 154 -11.60 -21.11 -9.02
C PRO A 154 -10.36 -21.95 -8.70
N ASP A 155 -10.32 -22.48 -7.47
CA ASP A 155 -9.39 -23.54 -7.04
C ASP A 155 -9.82 -24.91 -7.61
#